data_AF-A0A3R9BAE1-F1
#
_entry.id   AF-A0A3R9BAE1-F1
#
_cell.length_a   1.000
_cell.length_b   1.000
_cell.length_c   1.000
_cell.angle_alpha   90.00
_cell.angle_beta   90.00
_cell.angle_gamma   90.00
#
_symmetry.space_group_name_H-M   'P 1'
#
loop_
_entity.id
_entity.type
_entity.pdbx_description
1 polymer ?
#
loop_
_entity_poly.entity_id
_entity_poly.type
_entity_poly.pdbx_seq_one_letter_code
_entity_poly.pdbx_strand_id
1 'polypeptide(L)' 'MQTPPPRVTSQVPILSTKPADGEVFGVMVEFEPDEAEAMGAFQEDALSADDAWDSQGDGEGDDDGH' A
#
# COMPACT_ATOMS: atom_id res chain seq x y z
N MET A 1 2.52 -36.41 -20.26
CA MET A 1 3.25 -35.57 -19.27
C MET A 1 2.18 -34.81 -18.49
N GLN A 2 1.87 -35.25 -17.26
CA GLN A 2 0.85 -34.60 -16.43
C GLN A 2 1.53 -33.46 -15.68
N THR A 3 1.12 -32.21 -15.92
CA THR A 3 1.56 -31.06 -15.13
C THR A 3 1.12 -31.26 -13.67
N PRO A 4 2.01 -31.05 -12.68
CA PRO A 4 1.61 -31.14 -11.28
C PRO A 4 0.55 -30.05 -10.98
N PRO A 5 -0.45 -30.34 -10.15
CA PRO A 5 -1.47 -29.35 -9.79
C PRO A 5 -0.83 -28.17 -9.05
N PRO A 6 -1.33 -26.94 -9.25
CA PRO A 6 -0.84 -25.78 -8.51
C PRO A 6 -1.09 -26.00 -7.01
N ARG A 7 -0.01 -25.95 -6.21
CA ARG A 7 -0.12 -25.97 -4.74
C ARG A 7 -0.53 -24.58 -4.28
N VAL A 8 -1.83 -24.34 -4.13
CA VAL A 8 -2.31 -23.21 -3.33
C VAL A 8 -2.31 -23.67 -1.88
N THR A 9 -1.21 -23.44 -1.17
CA THR A 9 -1.21 -23.55 0.30
C THR A 9 -1.81 -22.26 0.84
N SER A 10 -3.13 -22.20 0.91
CA SER A 10 -3.79 -21.10 1.63
C SER A 10 -3.46 -21.29 3.12
N GLN A 11 -2.43 -20.60 3.59
CA GLN A 11 -2.09 -20.56 5.00
C GLN A 11 -3.14 -19.70 5.68
N VAL A 12 -3.84 -20.29 6.66
CA VAL A 12 -4.76 -19.54 7.51
C VAL A 12 -3.92 -18.58 8.34
N PRO A 13 -4.18 -17.27 8.25
CA PRO A 13 -3.43 -16.28 9.01
C PRO A 13 -3.69 -16.46 10.51
N ILE A 14 -2.65 -16.31 11.32
CA ILE A 14 -2.78 -16.37 12.77
C ILE A 14 -3.21 -14.98 13.23
N LEU A 15 -4.42 -14.84 13.74
CA LEU A 15 -4.91 -13.60 14.33
C LEU A 15 -4.37 -13.48 15.76
N SER A 16 -3.72 -12.36 16.08
CA SER A 16 -3.28 -12.02 17.44
C SER A 16 -3.85 -10.67 17.86
N THR A 17 -4.11 -10.53 19.16
CA THR A 17 -4.57 -9.27 19.78
C THR A 17 -3.44 -8.49 20.42
N LYS A 18 -2.19 -8.95 20.30
CA LYS A 18 -1.02 -8.28 20.89
C LYS A 18 -0.32 -7.44 19.81
N PRO A 19 -0.19 -6.12 20.00
CA PRO A 19 0.47 -5.23 19.05
C PRO A 19 1.87 -5.68 18.64
N ALA A 20 2.66 -6.17 19.59
CA ALA A 20 4.03 -6.62 19.36
C ALA A 20 4.16 -7.85 18.43
N ASP A 21 3.08 -8.62 18.24
CA ASP A 21 3.12 -9.75 17.31
C ASP A 21 3.07 -9.31 15.83
N GLY A 22 2.81 -8.03 15.54
CA GLY A 22 2.81 -7.48 14.18
C GLY A 22 4.17 -7.55 13.47
N GLU A 23 5.25 -7.74 14.22
CA GLU A 23 6.61 -7.95 13.68
C GLU A 23 6.87 -9.41 13.29
N VAL A 24 5.94 -10.33 13.62
CA VAL A 24 6.06 -11.76 13.35
C VAL A 24 5.45 -12.12 12.00
N PHE A 25 6.25 -12.74 11.13
CA PHE A 25 5.79 -13.20 9.82
C PHE A 25 4.60 -14.15 9.92
N GLY A 26 3.54 -13.87 9.14
CA GLY A 26 2.34 -14.70 9.07
C GLY A 26 1.33 -14.45 10.19
N VAL A 27 1.61 -13.53 11.11
CA VAL A 27 0.65 -13.06 12.10
C VAL A 27 -0.06 -11.81 11.58
N MET A 28 -1.37 -11.76 11.79
CA MET A 28 -2.18 -10.57 11.58
C MET A 28 -2.64 -10.03 12.93
N VAL A 29 -2.52 -8.72 13.10
CA VAL A 29 -2.99 -7.98 14.28
C VAL A 29 -3.94 -6.91 13.81
N GLU A 30 -5.10 -6.82 14.47
CA GLU A 30 -6.10 -5.79 14.20
C GLU A 30 -5.79 -4.56 15.05
N PHE A 31 -5.86 -3.38 14.43
CA PHE A 31 -5.64 -2.08 15.08
C PHE A 31 -6.84 -1.18 14.84
N GLU A 32 -7.17 -0.35 15.84
CA GLU A 32 -8.09 0.75 15.61
C GLU A 32 -7.45 1.82 14.70
N PRO A 33 -8.24 2.66 14.00
CA PRO A 33 -7.71 3.65 13.07
C PRO A 33 -6.64 4.56 13.70
N ASP A 34 -6.87 5.05 14.91
CA ASP A 34 -5.93 5.93 15.62
C ASP A 34 -4.62 5.19 15.97
N GLU A 35 -4.70 3.91 16.33
CA GLU A 35 -3.53 3.08 16.63
C GLU A 35 -2.73 2.77 15.37
N ALA A 36 -3.42 2.45 14.27
CA ALA A 36 -2.81 2.20 12.97
C ALA A 36 -2.06 3.44 12.45
N GLU A 37 -2.63 4.64 12.64
CA GLU A 37 -1.96 5.91 12.32
C GLU A 37 -0.71 6.12 13.18
N ALA A 38 -0.77 5.90 14.49
CA ALA A 38 0.37 6.01 15.38
C ALA A 38 1.51 5.04 15.03
N MET A 39 1.19 3.89 14.45
CA MET A 39 2.17 2.92 13.95
C MET A 39 2.67 3.21 12.52
N GLY A 40 2.16 4.26 11.87
CA GLY A 40 2.52 4.61 10.49
C GLY A 40 1.99 3.61 9.46
N ALA A 41 0.88 2.93 9.76
CA ALA A 41 0.26 1.97 8.85
C ALA A 41 -0.40 2.64 7.63
N PHE A 42 -0.75 3.93 7.74
CA PHE A 42 -1.26 4.73 6.63
C PHE A 42 -0.11 5.50 5.99
N GLN A 43 -0.04 5.43 4.66
CA GLN A 43 0.82 6.25 3.84
C GLN A 43 -0.07 7.13 2.97
N GLU A 44 0.12 8.44 3.00
CA GLU A 44 -0.56 9.36 2.08
C GLU A 44 0.03 9.16 0.67
N ASP A 45 -0.74 8.49 -0.20
CA ASP A 45 -0.44 8.33 -1.64
C ASP A 45 -1.08 9.44 -2.48
N ALA A 46 -1.79 10.37 -1.83
CA ALA A 46 -2.33 11.56 -2.49
C ALA A 46 -1.20 12.57 -2.74
N LEU A 47 -1.23 13.22 -3.91
CA LEU A 47 -0.35 14.37 -4.17
C LEU A 47 -0.60 15.45 -3.11
N SER A 48 0.47 16.07 -2.63
CA SER A 48 0.32 17.27 -1.81
C SER A 48 -0.36 18.36 -2.63
N ALA A 49 -0.95 19.36 -1.95
CA ALA A 49 -1.59 20.46 -2.65
C ALA A 49 -0.62 21.18 -3.61
N ASP A 50 0.64 21.36 -3.19
CA ASP A 50 1.70 21.94 -4.01
C ASP A 50 2.02 21.07 -5.22
N ASP A 51 2.25 19.76 -5.02
CA ASP A 51 2.53 18.82 -6.11
C ASP A 51 1.36 18.70 -7.10
N ALA A 52 0.13 18.81 -6.60
CA ALA A 52 -1.08 18.78 -7.41
C ALA A 52 -1.20 20.01 -8.31
N TRP A 53 -0.78 21.19 -7.84
CA TRP A 53 -0.72 22.41 -8.66
C TRP A 53 0.42 22.37 -9.68
N ASP A 54 1.59 21.88 -9.30
CA ASP A 54 2.76 21.77 -10.20
C ASP A 54 2.50 20.75 -11.33
N SER A 55 1.79 19.66 -11.02
CA SER A 55 1.40 18.63 -12.00
C SER A 55 0.36 19.09 -13.04
N GLN A 56 -0.28 20.25 -12.85
CA GLN A 56 -1.19 20.82 -13.87
C GLN A 56 -0.44 21.47 -15.05
N GLY A 57 0.89 21.61 -14.94
CA GLY A 57 1.71 22.35 -15.88
C GLY A 57 2.32 21.53 -17.02
N ASP A 58 1.49 20.98 -17.91
CA ASP A 58 1.93 20.54 -19.25
C ASP A 58 0.85 20.90 -20.28
N GLY A 59 0.86 22.16 -20.72
CA GLY A 59 -0.13 22.68 -21.65
C GLY A 59 0.26 23.96 -22.39
N GLU A 60 1.54 24.33 -22.46
CA GLU A 60 1.96 25.44 -23.33
C GLU A 60 3.49 25.35 -23.60
N GLY A 61 3.88 24.98 -24.82
CA GLY A 61 5.28 25.06 -25.25
C GLY A 61 5.66 24.12 -26.40
N ASP A 62 5.51 24.63 -27.63
CA ASP A 62 6.16 24.20 -28.87
C ASP A 62 5.63 22.94 -29.60
N ASP A 63 4.66 23.15 -30.51
CA ASP A 63 4.84 22.79 -31.94
C ASP A 63 3.86 23.60 -32.83
N ASP A 64 4.00 24.92 -32.84
CA ASP A 64 3.44 25.79 -33.87
C ASP A 64 4.53 26.63 -34.53
N GLY A 65 5.40 25.99 -35.33
CA GLY A 65 6.22 26.74 -36.29
C GLY A 65 7.40 26.05 -36.96
N HIS A 66 7.17 25.17 -37.96
CA HIS A 66 7.65 25.32 -39.35
C HIS A 66 7.08 24.25 -40.29
#